data_AF-A0A0W0YXS8-F1
#
_entry.id   AF-A0A0W0YXS8-F1
#
_cell.length_a   1.000
_cell.length_b   1.000
_cell.length_c   1.000
_cell.angle_alpha   90.00
_cell.angle_beta   90.00
_cell.angle_gamma   90.00
#
_symmetry.space_group_name_H-M   'P 1'
#
loop_
_entity.id
_entity.type
_entity.pdbx_description
1 polymer ?
#
loop_
_entity_poly.entity_id
_entity_poly.type
_entity_poly.pdbx_seq_one_letter_code
_entity_poly.pdbx_strand_id
1 'polypeptide(L)'
;MPEPRSLKYLAAKQLKKSNPNQFFKFHNNIVLDKEIQEQFVEPAVAQIIKKQEHLFERKVLARQEQVEDCSGNLAQNRCFSKTTASMGLVVTAGIHLGIYFILKASNVSQSTQSTFLLTMPLTAIAGICGGVFMVRQIASCLAHCCIPGVSNNITVDLNEIADEENLLKAAFQV
;
A
#
# COMPACT_ATOMS: atom_id res chain seq x y z
N MET A 1 -24.43 -0.35 51.80
CA MET A 1 -23.14 0.39 51.72
C MET A 1 -22.34 -0.26 50.60
N PRO A 2 -21.92 0.46 49.55
CA PRO A 2 -21.12 -0.15 48.48
C PRO A 2 -19.74 -0.50 49.04
N GLU A 3 -19.24 -1.70 48.73
CA GLU A 3 -17.98 -2.26 49.24
C GLU A 3 -16.79 -1.29 49.13
N PRO A 4 -15.80 -1.38 50.03
CA PRO A 4 -14.56 -0.62 49.89
C PRO A 4 -13.89 -1.03 48.57
N ARG A 5 -13.88 -0.11 47.61
CA ARG A 5 -13.24 -0.32 46.30
C ARG A 5 -11.83 -0.82 46.54
N SER A 6 -11.53 -2.03 46.06
CA SER A 6 -10.28 -2.73 46.35
C SER A 6 -9.06 -1.87 46.03
N LEU A 7 -7.94 -2.11 46.73
CA LEU A 7 -6.66 -1.42 46.45
C LEU A 7 -6.28 -1.51 44.97
N LYS A 8 -6.58 -2.63 44.32
CA LYS A 8 -6.37 -2.83 42.88
C LYS A 8 -7.18 -1.84 42.04
N TYR A 9 -8.45 -1.61 42.39
CA TYR A 9 -9.31 -0.64 41.70
C TYR A 9 -8.80 0.80 41.87
N LEU A 10 -8.39 1.17 43.07
CA LEU A 10 -7.83 2.50 43.34
C LEU A 10 -6.51 2.72 42.60
N ALA A 11 -5.66 1.69 42.55
CA ALA A 11 -4.42 1.71 41.78
C ALA A 11 -4.70 1.88 40.28
N ALA A 12 -5.66 1.13 39.71
CA ALA A 12 -6.07 1.32 38.32
C ALA A 12 -6.61 2.73 38.06
N LYS A 13 -7.44 3.27 38.95
CA LYS A 13 -7.96 4.63 38.80
C LYS A 13 -6.86 5.70 38.84
N GLN A 14 -5.84 5.52 39.67
CA GLN A 14 -4.68 6.41 39.73
C GLN A 14 -3.79 6.24 38.48
N LEU A 15 -3.58 5.01 38.03
CA LEU A 15 -2.77 4.70 36.84
C LEU A 15 -3.38 5.31 35.58
N LYS A 16 -4.71 5.28 35.45
CA LYS A 16 -5.44 5.97 34.37
C LYS A 16 -5.17 7.47 34.33
N LYS A 17 -4.91 8.10 35.48
CA LYS A 17 -4.61 9.53 35.56
C LYS A 17 -3.15 9.84 35.31
N SER A 18 -2.23 9.01 35.79
CA SER A 18 -0.80 9.28 35.67
C SER A 18 -0.23 8.81 34.33
N ASN A 19 -0.38 7.54 34.00
CA ASN A 19 0.16 6.92 32.79
C ASN A 19 -0.76 5.78 32.30
N PRO A 20 -1.77 6.10 31.48
CA PRO A 20 -2.71 5.11 30.96
C PRO A 20 -2.06 4.06 30.04
N ASN A 21 -0.88 4.32 29.46
CA ASN A 21 -0.18 3.35 28.62
C ASN A 21 0.49 2.23 29.45
N GLN A 22 0.52 2.32 30.78
CA GLN A 22 0.97 1.18 31.58
C GLN A 22 -0.06 0.04 31.60
N PHE A 23 -1.30 0.29 31.18
CA PHE A 23 -2.32 -0.76 31.11
C PHE A 23 -1.99 -1.89 30.11
N PHE A 24 -1.16 -1.61 29.09
CA PHE A 24 -0.74 -2.61 28.10
C PHE A 24 0.02 -3.78 28.70
N LYS A 25 0.78 -3.54 29.77
CA LYS A 25 1.53 -4.60 30.48
C LYS A 25 0.61 -5.64 31.13
N PHE A 26 -0.68 -5.30 31.28
CA PHE A 26 -1.69 -6.18 31.86
C PHE A 26 -2.63 -6.79 30.81
N HIS A 27 -2.44 -6.50 29.52
CA HIS A 27 -3.22 -7.12 28.44
C HIS A 27 -2.91 -8.64 28.39
N ASN A 28 -3.95 -9.48 28.34
CA ASN A 28 -3.87 -10.94 28.47
C ASN A 28 -3.32 -11.49 29.80
N ASN A 29 -3.27 -10.68 30.87
CA ASN A 29 -2.88 -11.17 32.19
C ASN A 29 -4.07 -11.86 32.90
N ILE A 30 -4.02 -13.19 32.98
CA ILE A 30 -5.06 -14.06 33.56
C ILE A 30 -5.31 -13.77 35.06
N VAL A 31 -4.38 -13.09 35.75
CA VAL A 31 -4.45 -12.84 37.21
C VAL A 31 -5.20 -11.53 37.55
N LEU A 32 -5.56 -10.72 36.56
CA LEU A 32 -6.25 -9.45 36.79
C LEU A 32 -7.77 -9.65 36.97
N ASP A 33 -8.37 -8.93 37.92
CA ASP A 33 -9.83 -8.95 38.12
C ASP A 33 -10.54 -8.46 36.85
N LYS A 34 -11.58 -9.20 36.43
CA LYS A 34 -12.29 -8.98 35.17
C LYS A 34 -12.87 -7.56 35.04
N GLU A 35 -13.34 -7.00 36.16
CA GLU A 35 -13.85 -5.62 36.23
C GLU A 35 -12.78 -4.57 35.91
N ILE A 36 -11.53 -4.78 36.34
CA ILE A 36 -10.42 -3.86 36.05
C ILE A 36 -9.98 -4.01 34.58
N GLN A 37 -10.00 -5.24 34.07
CA GLN A 37 -9.68 -5.53 32.69
C GLN A 37 -10.65 -4.85 31.72
N GLU A 38 -11.95 -5.05 31.90
CA GLU A 38 -13.00 -4.46 31.04
C GLU A 38 -13.09 -2.93 31.17
N GLN A 39 -12.88 -2.38 32.39
CA GLN A 39 -13.09 -0.94 32.63
C GLN A 39 -11.86 -0.06 32.36
N PHE A 40 -10.65 -0.60 32.42
CA PHE A 40 -9.41 0.18 32.32
C PHE A 40 -8.44 -0.33 31.25
N VAL A 41 -8.25 -1.65 31.14
CA VAL A 41 -7.27 -2.24 30.22
C VAL A 41 -7.79 -2.26 28.79
N GLU A 42 -8.96 -2.85 28.56
CA GLU A 42 -9.56 -2.95 27.22
C GLU A 42 -9.78 -1.59 26.54
N PRO A 43 -10.29 -0.54 27.23
CA PRO A 43 -10.48 0.76 26.59
C PRO A 43 -9.16 1.44 26.23
N ALA A 44 -8.12 1.28 27.06
CA ALA A 44 -6.79 1.82 26.76
C ALA A 44 -6.19 1.12 25.54
N VAL A 45 -6.33 -0.22 25.47
CA VAL A 45 -5.86 -1.01 24.33
C VAL A 45 -6.60 -0.64 23.05
N ALA A 46 -7.93 -0.54 23.10
CA ALA A 46 -8.75 -0.13 21.97
C ALA A 46 -8.40 1.27 21.44
N GLN A 47 -8.07 2.22 22.33
CA GLN A 47 -7.66 3.56 21.92
C GLN A 47 -6.35 3.56 21.12
N ILE A 48 -5.36 2.75 21.52
CA ILE A 48 -4.11 2.65 20.77
C ILE A 48 -4.28 1.90 19.47
N ILE A 49 -5.05 0.81 19.45
CA ILE A 49 -5.40 0.11 18.21
C ILE A 49 -6.01 1.10 17.22
N LYS A 50 -7.01 1.86 17.66
CA LYS A 50 -7.67 2.89 16.83
C LYS A 50 -6.69 3.97 16.36
N LYS A 51 -5.76 4.41 17.20
CA LYS A 51 -4.71 5.37 16.82
C LYS A 51 -3.79 4.80 15.74
N GLN A 52 -3.40 3.54 15.86
CA GLN A 52 -2.54 2.86 14.90
C GLN A 52 -3.26 2.58 13.59
N GLU A 53 -4.53 2.17 13.63
CA GLU A 53 -5.39 2.05 12.45
C GLU A 53 -5.46 3.38 11.68
N HIS A 54 -5.74 4.48 12.38
CA HIS A 54 -5.80 5.81 11.75
C HIS A 54 -4.43 6.25 11.18
N LEU A 55 -3.32 5.93 11.86
CA LEU A 55 -1.98 6.19 11.32
C LEU A 55 -1.67 5.35 10.08
N PHE A 56 -2.10 4.08 10.08
CA PHE A 56 -1.96 3.20 8.93
C PHE A 56 -2.78 3.72 7.74
N GLU A 57 -4.05 4.05 7.94
CA GLU A 57 -4.91 4.65 6.92
C GLU A 57 -4.29 5.91 6.32
N ARG A 58 -3.75 6.80 7.17
CA ARG A 58 -3.03 7.99 6.71
C ARG A 58 -1.81 7.63 5.85
N LYS A 59 -1.03 6.62 6.23
CA LYS A 59 0.12 6.15 5.42
C LYS A 59 -0.32 5.55 4.09
N VAL A 60 -1.44 4.83 4.06
CA VAL A 60 -2.02 4.27 2.82
C VAL A 60 -2.44 5.41 1.88
N LEU A 61 -3.14 6.41 2.39
CA LEU A 61 -3.54 7.58 1.60
C LEU A 61 -2.33 8.38 1.08
N ALA A 62 -1.33 8.62 1.94
CA ALA A 62 -0.11 9.32 1.53
C ALA A 62 0.65 8.53 0.45
N ARG A 63 0.69 7.20 0.54
CA ARG A 63 1.26 6.36 -0.51
C ARG A 63 0.47 6.48 -1.81
N GLN A 64 -0.86 6.46 -1.75
CA GLN A 64 -1.69 6.59 -2.94
C GLN A 64 -1.42 7.90 -3.67
N GLU A 65 -1.33 9.02 -2.93
CA GLU A 65 -0.97 10.33 -3.49
C GLU A 65 0.42 10.31 -4.16
N GLN A 66 1.42 9.70 -3.52
CA GLN A 66 2.76 9.54 -4.12
C GLN A 66 2.73 8.72 -5.42
N VAL A 67 1.92 7.67 -5.46
CA VAL A 67 1.77 6.83 -6.65
C VAL A 67 1.08 7.59 -7.77
N GLU A 68 0.02 8.34 -7.46
CA GLU A 68 -0.68 9.18 -8.43
C GLU A 68 0.22 10.28 -8.98
N ASP A 69 0.99 10.96 -8.13
CA ASP A 69 1.93 12.01 -8.55
C ASP A 69 3.06 11.43 -9.41
N CYS A 70 3.69 10.33 -8.97
CA CYS A 70 4.73 9.65 -9.75
C CYS A 70 4.22 9.15 -11.11
N SER A 71 3.04 8.51 -11.12
CA SER A 71 2.36 8.07 -12.34
C SER A 71 2.05 9.24 -13.27
N GLY A 72 1.54 10.35 -12.74
CA GLY A 72 1.27 11.57 -13.48
C GLY A 72 2.53 12.15 -14.12
N ASN A 73 3.62 12.27 -13.34
CA ASN A 73 4.91 12.76 -13.81
C ASN A 73 5.51 11.88 -14.92
N LEU A 74 5.42 10.55 -14.77
CA LEU A 74 5.84 9.60 -15.81
C LEU A 74 4.99 9.74 -17.08
N ALA A 75 3.67 9.81 -16.94
CA ALA A 75 2.76 9.89 -18.08
C ALA A 75 2.91 11.19 -18.89
N GLN A 76 3.25 12.29 -18.23
CA GLN A 76 3.53 13.59 -18.88
C GLN A 76 4.93 13.66 -19.50
N ASN A 77 5.84 12.79 -19.10
CA ASN A 77 7.20 12.76 -19.64
C ASN A 77 7.18 12.29 -21.10
N ARG A 78 7.63 13.18 -22.01
CA ARG A 78 7.67 12.91 -23.45
C ARG A 78 8.55 11.70 -23.81
N CYS A 79 9.66 11.50 -23.10
CA CYS A 79 10.54 10.35 -23.33
C CYS A 79 9.84 9.04 -22.97
N PHE A 80 9.13 9.03 -21.83
CA PHE A 80 8.34 7.87 -21.40
C PHE A 80 7.21 7.56 -22.38
N SER A 81 6.49 8.58 -22.85
CA SER A 81 5.44 8.41 -23.87
C SER A 81 5.98 7.87 -25.22
N LYS A 82 7.15 8.33 -25.66
CA LYS A 82 7.81 7.77 -26.86
C LYS A 82 8.26 6.33 -26.66
N THR A 83 8.75 6.01 -25.47
CA THR A 83 9.23 4.67 -25.12
C THR A 83 8.07 3.67 -25.12
N THR A 84 6.95 4.02 -24.50
CA THR A 84 5.73 3.20 -24.49
C THR A 84 5.12 3.02 -25.89
N ALA A 85 5.14 4.06 -26.73
CA ALA A 85 4.76 3.95 -28.14
C ALA A 85 5.67 2.97 -28.92
N SER A 86 6.99 3.06 -28.70
CA SER A 86 7.97 2.16 -29.32
C SER A 86 7.83 0.72 -28.81
N MET A 87 7.52 0.55 -27.51
CA MET A 87 7.22 -0.76 -26.94
C MET A 87 5.97 -1.37 -27.57
N GLY A 88 4.91 -0.57 -27.78
CA GLY A 88 3.72 -1.00 -28.49
C GLY A 88 4.01 -1.50 -29.90
N LEU A 89 4.86 -0.78 -30.65
CA LEU A 89 5.35 -1.22 -31.96
C LEU A 89 6.08 -2.57 -31.90
N VAL A 90 7.02 -2.72 -30.97
CA VAL A 90 7.84 -3.94 -30.85
C VAL A 90 6.94 -5.15 -30.52
N VAL A 91 6.00 -4.98 -29.59
CA VAL A 91 5.08 -6.05 -29.20
C VAL A 91 4.18 -6.45 -30.37
N THR A 92 3.54 -5.51 -31.06
CA THR A 92 2.65 -5.87 -32.17
C THR A 92 3.42 -6.41 -33.38
N ALA A 93 4.61 -5.88 -33.68
CA ALA A 93 5.47 -6.41 -34.74
C ALA A 93 5.92 -7.85 -34.43
N GLY A 94 6.26 -8.14 -33.17
CA GLY A 94 6.59 -9.49 -32.72
C GLY A 94 5.42 -10.46 -32.88
N ILE A 95 4.22 -10.05 -32.48
CA ILE A 95 2.99 -10.84 -32.68
C ILE A 95 2.72 -11.06 -34.18
N HIS A 96 2.85 -10.02 -35.00
CA HIS A 96 2.64 -10.10 -36.45
C HIS A 96 3.58 -11.12 -37.08
N LEU A 97 4.87 -11.03 -36.76
CA LEU A 97 5.87 -12.00 -37.25
C LEU A 97 5.60 -13.41 -36.74
N GLY A 98 5.21 -13.56 -35.48
CA GLY A 98 4.82 -14.85 -34.91
C GLY A 98 3.67 -15.50 -35.68
N ILE A 99 2.61 -14.75 -35.99
CA ILE A 99 1.49 -15.22 -36.80
C ILE A 99 1.95 -15.60 -38.21
N TYR A 100 2.82 -14.78 -38.83
CA TYR A 100 3.38 -15.11 -40.15
C TYR A 100 4.09 -16.47 -40.16
N PHE A 101 4.92 -16.76 -39.15
CA PHE A 101 5.59 -18.06 -39.05
C PHE A 101 4.61 -19.22 -38.83
N ILE A 102 3.52 -19.01 -38.08
CA ILE A 102 2.46 -20.01 -37.91
C ILE A 102 1.74 -20.28 -39.23
N LEU A 103 1.43 -19.23 -40.01
CA LEU A 103 0.82 -19.36 -41.34
C LEU A 103 1.75 -20.11 -42.30
N LYS A 104 3.06 -19.84 -42.22
CA LYS A 104 4.07 -20.53 -43.01
C LYS A 104 4.16 -22.02 -42.64
N ALA A 105 4.16 -22.35 -41.35
CA ALA A 105 4.20 -23.73 -40.86
C ALA A 105 2.93 -24.52 -41.20
N SER A 106 1.78 -23.83 -41.29
CA SER A 106 0.48 -24.41 -41.62
C SER A 106 0.28 -24.68 -43.12
N ASN A 107 1.31 -24.49 -43.96
CA ASN A 107 1.26 -24.66 -45.42
C ASN A 107 0.10 -23.90 -46.10
N VAL A 108 -0.26 -22.72 -45.58
CA VAL A 108 -1.25 -21.84 -46.21
C VAL A 108 -0.67 -21.30 -47.52
N SER A 109 -1.51 -20.95 -48.49
CA SER A 109 -1.07 -20.46 -49.80
C SER A 109 -0.09 -19.29 -49.69
N GLN A 110 0.87 -19.23 -50.62
CA GLN A 110 1.88 -18.18 -50.65
C GLN A 110 1.28 -16.78 -50.81
N SER A 111 0.13 -16.67 -51.49
CA SER A 111 -0.62 -15.42 -51.62
C SER A 111 -1.16 -14.94 -50.28
N THR A 112 -1.73 -15.82 -49.45
CA THR A 112 -2.20 -15.44 -48.12
C THR A 112 -1.04 -15.02 -47.20
N GLN A 113 0.10 -15.73 -47.27
CA GLN A 113 1.29 -15.37 -46.51
C GLN A 113 1.83 -13.98 -46.89
N SER A 114 1.91 -13.67 -48.19
CA SER A 114 2.41 -12.38 -48.67
C SER A 114 1.42 -11.24 -48.38
N THR A 115 0.11 -11.47 -48.58
CA THR A 115 -0.93 -10.51 -48.20
C THR A 115 -0.86 -10.17 -46.71
N PHE A 116 -0.65 -11.17 -45.85
CA PHE A 116 -0.49 -10.93 -44.41
C PHE A 116 0.80 -10.16 -44.08
N LEU A 117 1.91 -10.42 -44.77
CA LEU A 117 3.13 -9.64 -44.56
C LEU A 117 2.94 -8.16 -44.96
N LEU A 118 2.17 -7.91 -46.03
CA LEU A 118 1.86 -6.56 -46.51
C LEU A 118 1.02 -5.73 -45.52
N THR A 119 0.33 -6.35 -44.56
CA THR A 119 -0.40 -5.60 -43.51
C THR A 119 0.50 -5.17 -42.35
N MET A 120 1.80 -5.48 -42.37
CA MET A 120 2.75 -5.06 -41.32
C MET A 120 2.74 -3.54 -41.03
N PRO A 121 2.68 -2.62 -42.01
CA PRO A 121 2.60 -1.19 -41.72
C PRO A 121 1.36 -0.80 -40.91
N LEU A 122 0.21 -1.43 -41.19
CA LEU A 122 -1.02 -1.22 -40.41
C LEU A 122 -0.85 -1.71 -38.97
N THR A 123 -0.26 -2.90 -38.79
CA THR A 123 0.03 -3.45 -37.45
C THR A 123 1.02 -2.59 -36.67
N ALA A 124 2.01 -2.00 -37.35
CA ALA A 124 2.97 -1.09 -36.75
C ALA A 124 2.29 0.21 -36.26
N ILE A 125 1.46 0.83 -37.09
CA ILE A 125 0.67 2.02 -36.71
C ILE A 125 -0.24 1.70 -35.53
N ALA A 126 -0.97 0.59 -35.59
CA ALA A 126 -1.85 0.15 -34.51
C ALA A 126 -1.07 -0.07 -33.19
N GLY A 127 0.14 -0.64 -33.27
CA GLY A 127 1.03 -0.83 -32.12
C GLY A 127 1.48 0.48 -31.49
N ILE A 128 1.93 1.44 -32.30
CA ILE A 128 2.34 2.77 -31.83
C ILE A 128 1.16 3.47 -31.14
N CYS A 129 -0.02 3.48 -31.77
CA CYS A 129 -1.22 4.08 -31.20
C CYS A 129 -1.64 3.40 -29.89
N GLY A 130 -1.59 2.07 -29.84
CA GLY A 130 -1.86 1.30 -28.63
C GLY A 130 -0.90 1.63 -27.49
N GLY A 131 0.39 1.75 -27.80
CA GLY A 131 1.42 2.17 -26.83
C GLY A 131 1.15 3.56 -26.25
N VAL A 132 0.78 4.54 -27.10
CA VAL A 132 0.40 5.89 -26.65
C VAL A 132 -0.85 5.88 -25.78
N PHE A 133 -1.87 5.11 -26.14
CA PHE A 133 -3.11 5.02 -25.36
C PHE A 133 -2.87 4.39 -23.97
N MET A 134 -1.93 3.45 -23.88
CA MET A 134 -1.60 2.75 -22.64
C MET A 134 -0.57 3.48 -21.76
N VAL A 135 -0.07 4.66 -22.15
CA VAL A 135 0.93 5.45 -21.38
C VAL A 135 0.55 5.58 -19.91
N ARG A 136 -0.68 5.97 -19.61
CA ARG A 136 -1.15 6.18 -18.23
C ARG A 136 -1.19 4.89 -17.43
N GLN A 137 -1.58 3.78 -18.05
CA GLN A 137 -1.66 2.49 -17.37
C GLN A 137 -0.27 1.93 -17.07
N ILE A 138 0.65 2.06 -18.03
CA ILE A 138 2.04 1.63 -17.86
C ILE A 138 2.73 2.50 -16.80
N ALA A 139 2.50 3.83 -16.82
CA ALA A 139 3.01 4.75 -15.80
C ALA A 139 2.50 4.39 -14.40
N SER A 140 1.21 4.13 -14.27
CA SER A 140 0.59 3.74 -13.00
C SER A 140 1.18 2.43 -12.47
N CYS A 141 1.31 1.42 -13.34
CA CYS A 141 1.91 0.14 -12.98
C CYS A 141 3.36 0.33 -12.50
N LEU A 142 4.16 1.12 -13.23
CA LEU A 142 5.54 1.40 -12.86
C LEU A 142 5.63 2.13 -11.51
N ALA A 143 4.78 3.12 -11.28
CA ALA A 143 4.73 3.87 -10.03
C ALA A 143 4.38 2.95 -8.84
N HIS A 144 3.44 2.01 -9.02
CA HIS A 144 3.13 1.01 -7.99
C HIS A 144 4.30 0.07 -7.68
N CYS A 145 5.12 -0.27 -8.67
CA CYS A 145 6.31 -1.10 -8.48
C CYS A 145 7.46 -0.35 -7.82
N CYS A 146 7.64 0.94 -8.13
CA CYS A 146 8.71 1.76 -7.58
C CYS A 146 8.44 2.24 -6.15
N ILE A 147 7.17 2.42 -5.78
CA ILE A 147 6.78 2.94 -4.46
C ILE A 147 6.40 1.76 -3.56
N PRO A 148 7.18 1.49 -2.50
CA PRO A 148 6.96 0.34 -1.63
C PRO A 148 5.57 0.38 -0.98
N GLY A 149 5.00 -0.80 -0.76
CA GLY A 149 3.73 -0.95 -0.04
C GLY A 149 3.85 -0.55 1.43
N VAL A 150 2.74 -0.15 2.05
CA VAL A 150 2.67 -0.01 3.50
C VAL A 150 2.66 -1.42 4.11
N SER A 151 3.54 -1.69 5.08
CA SER A 151 3.58 -2.99 5.75
C SER A 151 2.25 -3.27 6.48
N ASN A 152 1.68 -4.44 6.23
CA ASN A 152 0.50 -4.94 6.97
C ASN A 152 0.88 -5.47 8.36
N ASN A 153 2.17 -5.72 8.61
CA ASN A 153 2.69 -6.10 9.92
C ASN A 153 3.28 -4.84 10.56
N ILE A 154 2.44 -4.09 11.28
CA ILE A 154 2.91 -3.06 12.20
C ILE A 154 3.11 -3.74 13.55
N THR A 155 4.35 -4.11 13.84
CA THR A 155 4.75 -4.46 15.20
C THR A 155 4.89 -3.16 15.97
N VAL A 156 3.92 -2.89 16.84
CA VAL A 156 3.97 -1.75 17.74
C VAL A 156 4.79 -2.16 18.95
N ASP A 157 6.00 -1.62 19.11
CA ASP A 157 6.72 -1.78 20.37
C ASP A 157 6.03 -0.93 21.43
N LEU A 158 5.31 -1.61 22.32
CA LEU A 158 4.51 -1.00 23.38
C LEU A 158 5.38 -0.33 24.45
N ASN A 159 6.67 -0.68 24.55
CA ASN A 159 7.60 -0.02 25.48
C ASN A 159 8.02 1.35 24.95
N GLU A 160 8.18 1.49 23.63
CA GLU A 160 8.60 2.73 22.99
C GLU A 160 7.51 3.83 23.09
N ILE A 161 6.24 3.43 22.96
CA ILE A 161 5.09 4.34 23.14
C ILE A 161 4.96 4.84 24.59
N ALA A 162 5.34 4.01 25.57
CA ALA A 162 5.32 4.40 26.98
C ALA A 162 6.40 5.45 27.31
N ASP A 163 7.54 5.41 26.61
CA ASP A 163 8.66 6.34 26.80
C ASP A 163 8.51 7.65 26.01
N GLU A 164 7.96 7.63 24.79
CA GLU A 164 7.72 8.85 23.99
C GLU A 164 6.76 9.84 24.67
N GLU A 165 5.69 9.35 25.32
CA GLU A 165 4.74 10.21 26.02
C GLU A 165 5.36 10.81 27.31
N ASN A 166 6.26 10.08 27.97
CA ASN A 166 7.02 10.58 29.11
C ASN A 166 8.05 11.64 28.69
N LEU A 167 8.71 11.46 27.55
CA LEU A 167 9.63 12.44 26.96
C LEU A 167 8.91 13.71 26.51
N LEU A 168 7.74 13.60 25.90
CA LEU A 168 6.90 14.75 25.53
C LEU A 168 6.39 15.49 26.77
N LYS A 169 5.95 14.79 27.82
CA LYS A 169 5.55 15.45 29.09
C LYS A 169 6.73 16.14 29.78
N ALA A 170 7.93 15.56 29.74
CA ALA A 170 9.14 16.18 30.29
C ALA A 170 9.58 17.41 29.49
N ALA A 171 9.42 17.40 28.16
CA ALA A 171 9.77 18.52 27.29
C ALA A 171 8.82 19.72 27.39
N PHE A 172 7.57 19.51 27.83
CA PHE A 172 6.55 20.57 28.00
C PHE A 172 6.34 21.01 29.47
N GLN A 173 7.22 20.59 30.38
CA GLN A 173 7.24 21.03 31.80
C GLN A 173 8.38 22.03 32.12
N VAL A 174 9.00 22.64 31.10
CA VAL A 174 9.98 23.73 31.25
C VAL A 174 9.32 25.08 31.00
#